data_AF-A0A146EXY4-F1
#
_entry.id   AF-A0A146EXY4-F1
#
_cell.length_a   1.000
_cell.length_b   1.000
_cell.length_c   1.000
_cell.angle_alpha   90.00
_cell.angle_beta   90.00
_cell.angle_gamma   90.00
#
_symmetry.space_group_name_H-M   'P 1'
#
loop_
_entity.id
_entity.type
_entity.pdbx_description
1 polymer ?
#
loop_
_entity_poly.entity_id
_entity_poly.type
_entity_poly.pdbx_seq_one_letter_code
_entity_poly.pdbx_strand_id
1 'polypeptide(L)'
;MRFLCLHGSITSADSPGYIEYFGHPPHYRWLNYVGVGIDAIYDTVRGARNKQLGTPEDTFRSLIPPELSWVNYEDVLSYIEEILEKNPDIEGLLGYSEGATVGAAYILREQRRERETGRTRQIKCAIFLAGIPPVKAENGFIFADEQEEMIDLPTVHIVGANGVFPL
;
A
#
# COMPACT_ATOMS: atom_id res chain seq x y z
N MET A 1 18.51 -16.79 -5.37
CA MET A 1 17.54 -15.73 -5.06
C MET A 1 16.17 -16.20 -5.53
N ARG A 2 15.20 -16.32 -4.63
CA ARG A 2 13.85 -16.82 -4.90
C ARG A 2 12.88 -15.65 -4.79
N PHE A 3 11.95 -15.53 -5.74
CA PHE A 3 10.84 -14.58 -5.67
C PHE A 3 9.53 -15.36 -5.59
N LEU A 4 8.64 -14.93 -4.69
CA LEU A 4 7.26 -15.37 -4.64
C LEU A 4 6.39 -14.19 -5.05
N CYS A 5 5.76 -14.29 -6.21
CA CYS A 5 4.85 -13.25 -6.71
C CYS A 5 3.45 -13.48 -6.15
N LEU A 6 2.88 -12.44 -5.56
CA LEU A 6 1.53 -12.46 -5.01
C LEU A 6 0.62 -11.52 -5.79
N HIS A 7 -0.66 -11.85 -5.82
CA HIS A 7 -1.71 -10.99 -6.35
C HIS A 7 -2.78 -10.77 -5.28
N GLY A 8 -3.53 -9.68 -5.41
CA GLY A 8 -4.68 -9.42 -4.55
C GLY A 8 -5.79 -10.46 -4.73
N SER A 9 -6.70 -10.54 -3.76
CA SER A 9 -7.80 -11.51 -3.75
C SER A 9 -9.06 -11.03 -4.46
N ILE A 10 -9.13 -9.76 -4.85
CA ILE A 10 -10.31 -9.13 -5.46
C ILE A 10 -10.12 -9.09 -6.97
N THR A 11 -11.07 -9.59 -7.74
CA THR A 11 -11.07 -9.43 -9.21
C THR A 11 -11.49 -8.00 -9.56
N SER A 12 -10.69 -7.30 -10.35
CA SER A 12 -11.01 -5.96 -10.83
C SER A 12 -11.63 -6.01 -12.22
N ALA A 13 -12.67 -5.22 -12.41
CA ALA A 13 -13.19 -4.85 -13.72
C ALA A 13 -12.90 -3.36 -13.93
N ASP A 14 -11.63 -3.00 -14.11
CA ASP A 14 -11.28 -1.60 -14.32
C ASP A 14 -11.79 -1.10 -15.68
N SER A 15 -11.98 0.21 -15.76
CA SER A 15 -12.49 0.89 -16.95
C SER A 15 -11.58 0.68 -18.18
N PRO A 16 -12.15 0.54 -19.39
CA PRO A 16 -11.40 0.45 -20.65
C PRO A 16 -10.35 1.57 -20.78
N GLY A 17 -9.14 1.24 -21.25
CA GLY A 17 -8.00 2.16 -21.38
C GLY A 17 -7.07 2.26 -20.17
N TYR A 18 -7.54 1.98 -18.95
CA TYR A 18 -6.66 1.88 -17.76
C TYR A 18 -6.05 0.48 -17.64
N ILE A 19 -6.91 -0.53 -17.82
CA ILE A 19 -6.59 -1.93 -17.55
C ILE A 19 -5.57 -2.51 -18.54
N GLU A 20 -5.46 -1.92 -19.73
CA GLU A 20 -4.55 -2.34 -20.81
C GLU A 20 -3.07 -2.19 -20.43
N TYR A 21 -2.75 -1.28 -19.51
CA TYR A 21 -1.39 -1.15 -18.97
C TYR A 21 -0.95 -2.37 -18.15
N PHE A 22 -1.90 -3.08 -17.53
CA PHE A 22 -1.63 -4.16 -16.57
C PHE A 22 -1.60 -5.55 -17.22
N GLY A 23 -1.65 -5.63 -18.55
CA GLY A 23 -1.59 -6.87 -19.31
C GLY A 23 -2.95 -7.57 -19.43
N HIS A 24 -2.92 -8.87 -19.73
CA HIS A 24 -4.14 -9.66 -19.97
C HIS A 24 -4.90 -9.94 -18.67
N PRO A 25 -6.25 -9.96 -18.70
CA PRO A 25 -7.07 -10.32 -17.56
C PRO A 25 -6.87 -11.80 -17.12
N PRO A 26 -7.29 -12.17 -15.89
CA PRO A 26 -7.96 -11.34 -14.89
C PRO A 26 -7.00 -10.39 -14.15
N HIS A 27 -7.51 -9.21 -13.80
CA HIS A 27 -6.80 -8.21 -13.01
C HIS A 27 -7.20 -8.30 -11.55
N TYR A 28 -6.27 -7.99 -10.65
CA TYR A 28 -6.47 -8.17 -9.21
C TYR A 28 -6.16 -6.92 -8.41
N ARG A 29 -6.90 -6.73 -7.32
CA ARG A 29 -6.71 -5.65 -6.35
C ARG A 29 -6.56 -6.21 -4.94
N TRP A 30 -5.82 -5.47 -4.13
CA TRP A 30 -5.57 -5.80 -2.74
C TRP A 30 -6.67 -5.28 -1.83
N LEU A 31 -7.08 -4.02 -2.00
CA LEU A 31 -7.99 -3.35 -1.08
C LEU A 31 -9.40 -3.25 -1.66
N ASN A 32 -10.37 -3.67 -0.86
CA ASN A 32 -11.79 -3.41 -1.08
C ASN A 32 -12.16 -2.17 -0.27
N TYR A 33 -12.81 -1.19 -0.89
CA TYR A 33 -13.21 0.03 -0.23
C TYR A 33 -14.64 0.41 -0.56
N VAL A 34 -15.26 1.06 0.41
CA VAL A 34 -16.60 1.65 0.31
C VAL A 34 -16.53 3.15 0.52
N GLY A 35 -17.58 3.87 0.12
CA GLY A 35 -17.69 5.32 0.30
C GLY A 35 -17.09 6.15 -0.83
N VAL A 36 -16.32 5.55 -1.75
CA VAL A 36 -15.72 6.24 -2.91
C VAL A 36 -15.80 5.41 -4.18
N GLY A 37 -15.93 6.06 -5.35
CA GLY A 37 -15.85 5.37 -6.63
C GLY A 37 -14.44 4.81 -6.90
N ILE A 38 -14.33 3.75 -7.70
CA ILE A 38 -13.03 3.14 -8.03
C ILE A 38 -12.06 4.18 -8.61
N ASP A 39 -12.59 5.07 -9.46
CA ASP A 39 -11.83 6.14 -10.12
C ASP A 39 -11.36 7.22 -9.13
N ALA A 40 -12.05 7.43 -8.00
CA ALA A 40 -11.71 8.49 -7.06
C ALA A 40 -10.29 8.32 -6.50
N ILE A 41 -9.87 7.10 -6.14
CA ILE A 41 -8.50 6.88 -5.62
C ILE A 41 -7.44 7.08 -6.73
N TYR A 42 -7.75 6.67 -7.96
CA TYR A 42 -6.83 6.88 -9.09
C TYR A 42 -6.73 8.36 -9.49
N ASP A 43 -7.85 9.08 -9.40
CA ASP A 43 -7.92 10.52 -9.60
C ASP A 43 -7.30 11.29 -8.42
N THR A 44 -7.36 10.78 -7.20
CA THR A 44 -6.60 11.28 -6.04
C THR A 44 -5.10 11.19 -6.34
N VAL A 45 -4.62 10.02 -6.75
CA VAL A 45 -3.20 9.84 -7.08
C VAL A 45 -2.83 10.70 -8.28
N ARG A 46 -3.53 10.69 -9.40
CA ARG A 46 -3.14 11.52 -10.56
C ARG A 46 -3.38 13.02 -10.38
N GLY A 47 -4.47 13.39 -9.71
CA GLY A 47 -4.90 14.77 -9.48
C GLY A 47 -4.03 15.51 -8.47
N ALA A 48 -3.38 14.80 -7.54
CA ALA A 48 -2.36 15.36 -6.66
C ALA A 48 -1.21 16.04 -7.42
N ARG A 49 -0.85 15.58 -8.63
CA ARG A 49 0.16 16.26 -9.46
C ARG A 49 -0.16 17.72 -9.74
N ASN A 50 -1.44 18.02 -9.88
CA ASN A 50 -1.93 19.34 -10.24
C ASN A 50 -2.40 20.15 -9.03
N LYS A 51 -2.31 19.58 -7.82
CA LYS A 51 -2.71 20.19 -6.56
C LYS A 51 -1.60 19.96 -5.55
N GLN A 52 -0.61 20.86 -5.49
CA GLN A 52 0.28 20.93 -4.34
C GLN A 52 -0.31 21.92 -3.32
N LEU A 53 -0.87 21.38 -2.24
CA LEU A 53 -1.30 22.16 -1.08
C LEU A 53 -0.27 21.95 0.02
N GLY A 54 0.41 23.00 0.48
CA GLY A 54 1.27 22.94 1.68
C GLY A 54 2.27 21.78 1.66
N THR A 55 1.91 20.68 2.33
CA THR A 55 2.66 19.43 2.42
C THR A 55 2.06 18.29 1.55
N PRO A 56 2.83 17.22 1.27
CA PRO A 56 2.27 16.02 0.63
C PRO A 56 1.05 15.44 1.36
N GLU A 57 1.08 15.46 2.70
CA GLU A 57 0.00 14.99 3.57
C GLU A 57 -1.28 15.82 3.38
N ASP A 58 -1.17 17.16 3.37
CA ASP A 58 -2.30 18.06 3.12
C ASP A 58 -2.92 17.83 1.74
N THR A 59 -2.07 17.61 0.74
CA THR A 59 -2.51 17.26 -0.60
C THR A 59 -3.33 15.97 -0.61
N PHE A 60 -2.82 14.90 0.02
CA PHE A 60 -3.53 13.63 0.12
C PHE A 60 -4.85 13.78 0.88
N ARG A 61 -4.87 14.46 2.03
CA ARG A 61 -6.10 14.72 2.81
C ARG A 61 -7.16 15.43 1.99
N SER A 62 -6.77 16.39 1.14
CA SER A 62 -7.72 17.11 0.27
C SER A 62 -8.35 16.24 -0.83
N LEU A 63 -7.76 15.09 -1.10
CA LEU A 63 -8.14 14.20 -2.20
C LEU A 63 -8.75 12.89 -1.70
N ILE A 64 -8.52 12.51 -0.45
CA ILE A 64 -9.09 11.32 0.18
C ILE A 64 -10.45 11.69 0.76
N PRO A 65 -11.55 11.10 0.29
CA PRO A 65 -12.84 11.32 0.91
C PRO A 65 -12.83 10.80 2.36
N PRO A 66 -13.38 11.56 3.33
CA PRO A 66 -13.37 11.17 4.73
C PRO A 66 -14.13 9.86 4.99
N GLU A 67 -15.02 9.46 4.08
CA GLU A 67 -15.79 8.21 4.12
C GLU A 67 -15.01 6.99 3.62
N LEU A 68 -13.79 7.15 3.10
CA LEU A 68 -12.97 6.05 2.57
C LEU A 68 -12.60 5.06 3.69
N SER A 69 -13.13 3.85 3.61
CA SER A 69 -12.83 2.75 4.55
C SER A 69 -12.41 1.48 3.82
N TRP A 70 -11.47 0.74 4.41
CA TRP A 70 -10.91 -0.51 3.87
C TRP A 70 -11.64 -1.71 4.49
N VAL A 71 -12.51 -2.34 3.71
CA VAL A 71 -13.39 -3.41 4.21
C VAL A 71 -12.61 -4.68 4.56
N ASN A 72 -11.52 -4.94 3.84
CA ASN A 72 -10.75 -6.18 3.95
C ASN A 72 -9.34 -5.97 4.52
N TYR A 73 -9.11 -4.90 5.29
CA TYR A 73 -7.79 -4.57 5.84
C TYR A 73 -7.15 -5.76 6.58
N GLU A 74 -7.86 -6.34 7.55
CA GLU A 74 -7.33 -7.46 8.34
C GLU A 74 -7.14 -8.73 7.51
N ASP A 75 -8.06 -9.01 6.59
CA ASP A 75 -7.99 -10.19 5.71
C ASP A 75 -6.74 -10.13 4.82
N VAL A 76 -6.43 -8.95 4.26
CA VAL A 76 -5.28 -8.75 3.38
C VAL A 76 -3.97 -8.93 4.14
N LEU A 77 -3.85 -8.30 5.31
CA LEU A 77 -2.62 -8.41 6.09
C LEU A 77 -2.43 -9.82 6.64
N SER A 78 -3.51 -10.49 7.06
CA SER A 78 -3.48 -11.89 7.49
C SER A 78 -3.09 -12.84 6.35
N TYR A 79 -3.59 -12.60 5.14
CA TYR A 79 -3.18 -13.34 3.94
C TYR A 79 -1.67 -13.25 3.67
N ILE A 80 -1.09 -12.04 3.78
CA ILE A 80 0.36 -11.84 3.65
C ILE A 80 1.12 -12.60 4.73
N GLU A 81 0.65 -12.54 5.98
CA GLU A 81 1.26 -13.27 7.09
C GLU A 81 1.26 -14.78 6.86
N GLU A 82 0.11 -15.36 6.53
CA GLU A 82 0.01 -16.80 6.29
C GLU A 82 0.96 -17.29 5.19
N ILE A 83 1.16 -16.46 4.16
CA ILE A 83 2.11 -16.77 3.09
C ILE A 83 3.54 -16.73 3.60
N LEU A 84 3.90 -15.70 4.37
CA LEU A 84 5.25 -15.55 4.91
C LEU A 84 5.57 -16.69 5.90
N GLU A 85 4.62 -17.09 6.74
CA GLU A 85 4.77 -18.23 7.65
C GLU A 85 5.01 -19.55 6.91
N LYS A 86 4.38 -19.74 5.74
CA LYS A 86 4.61 -20.90 4.87
C LYS A 86 5.92 -20.82 4.09
N ASN A 87 6.58 -19.67 4.05
CA ASN A 87 7.80 -19.41 3.28
C ASN A 87 8.83 -18.63 4.12
N PRO A 88 9.38 -19.25 5.18
CA PRO A 88 10.28 -18.58 6.13
C PRO A 88 11.62 -18.14 5.50
N ASP A 89 11.95 -18.63 4.30
CA ASP A 89 13.11 -18.20 3.51
C ASP A 89 12.92 -16.84 2.82
N ILE A 90 11.70 -16.28 2.84
CA ILE A 90 11.40 -14.95 2.29
C ILE A 90 11.55 -13.90 3.40
N GLU A 91 12.60 -13.09 3.28
CA GLU A 91 12.94 -12.03 4.24
C GLU A 91 12.85 -10.62 3.63
N GLY A 92 12.43 -10.50 2.37
CA GLY A 92 12.33 -9.24 1.65
C GLY A 92 10.94 -9.02 1.06
N LEU A 93 10.50 -7.77 0.99
CA LEU A 93 9.22 -7.38 0.40
C LEU A 93 9.42 -6.47 -0.81
N LEU A 94 8.73 -6.75 -1.91
CA LEU A 94 8.68 -5.85 -3.06
C LEU A 94 7.21 -5.51 -3.34
N GLY A 95 6.85 -4.24 -3.18
CA GLY A 95 5.51 -3.74 -3.42
C GLY A 95 5.47 -2.81 -4.62
N TYR A 96 4.44 -2.96 -5.46
CA TYR A 96 4.15 -2.04 -6.57
C TYR A 96 2.76 -1.41 -6.39
N SER A 97 2.68 -0.09 -6.52
CA SER A 97 1.43 0.69 -6.42
C SER A 97 0.63 0.34 -5.15
N GLU A 98 -0.61 -0.15 -5.25
CA GLU A 98 -1.42 -0.60 -4.12
C GLU A 98 -0.71 -1.67 -3.26
N GLY A 99 0.09 -2.55 -3.88
CA GLY A 99 0.91 -3.53 -3.16
C GLY A 99 2.05 -2.90 -2.34
N ALA A 100 2.53 -1.71 -2.72
CA ALA A 100 3.49 -0.96 -1.89
C ALA A 100 2.82 -0.38 -0.64
N THR A 101 1.61 0.17 -0.81
CA THR A 101 0.79 0.69 0.29
C THR A 101 0.44 -0.41 1.30
N VAL A 102 -0.02 -1.56 0.82
CA VAL A 102 -0.34 -2.72 1.67
C VAL A 102 0.91 -3.32 2.31
N GLY A 103 2.01 -3.46 1.56
CA GLY A 103 3.26 -3.98 2.08
C GLY A 103 3.86 -3.11 3.18
N ALA A 104 3.78 -1.78 3.04
CA ALA A 104 4.21 -0.85 4.07
C ALA A 104 3.33 -0.95 5.34
N ALA A 105 2.01 -1.10 5.19
CA ALA A 105 1.11 -1.33 6.32
C ALA A 105 1.42 -2.65 7.06
N TYR A 106 1.75 -3.71 6.30
CA TYR A 106 2.18 -4.99 6.89
C TYR A 106 3.45 -4.83 7.73
N ILE A 107 4.45 -4.10 7.23
CA ILE A 107 5.72 -3.87 7.95
C ILE A 107 5.48 -3.12 9.26
N LEU A 108 4.64 -2.07 9.24
CA LEU A 108 4.26 -1.36 10.47
C LEU A 108 3.54 -2.27 11.46
N ARG A 109 2.69 -3.19 10.96
CA ARG A 109 2.04 -4.20 11.81
C ARG A 109 3.04 -5.17 12.42
N GLU A 110 4.04 -5.66 11.67
CA GLU A 110 5.11 -6.49 12.22
C GLU A 110 5.94 -5.74 13.27
N GLN A 111 6.25 -4.46 13.02
CA GLN A 111 6.97 -3.60 13.96
C GLN A 111 6.24 -3.45 15.28
N ARG A 112 4.94 -3.15 15.22
CA ARG A 112 4.08 -3.08 16.40
C ARG A 112 4.02 -4.42 17.14
N ARG A 113 3.86 -5.54 16.43
CA ARG A 113 3.79 -6.87 17.05
C ARG A 113 5.11 -7.32 17.67
N GLU A 114 6.25 -6.96 17.10
CA GLU A 114 7.54 -7.22 17.75
C GLU A 114 7.60 -6.51 19.11
N ARG A 115 7.15 -5.25 19.19
CA ARG A 115 7.11 -4.49 20.46
C ARG A 115 6.12 -5.08 21.46
N GLU A 116 4.91 -5.43 21.00
CA GLU A 116 3.82 -5.91 21.86
C GLU A 116 4.00 -7.35 22.33
N THR A 117 4.57 -8.23 21.48
CA THR A 117 4.59 -9.68 21.72
C THR A 117 5.98 -10.31 21.72
N GLY A 118 7.02 -9.57 21.31
CA GLY A 118 8.36 -10.12 21.10
C GLY A 118 8.50 -10.99 19.85
N ARG A 119 7.46 -11.11 19.01
CA ARG A 119 7.53 -11.86 17.75
C ARG A 119 8.56 -11.22 16.82
N THR A 120 9.63 -11.95 16.51
CA THR A 120 10.63 -11.50 15.54
C THR A 120 9.98 -11.25 14.19
N ARG A 121 10.27 -10.08 13.60
CA ARG A 121 9.77 -9.72 12.27
C ARG A 121 10.38 -10.61 11.21
N GLN A 122 9.59 -11.08 10.25
CA GLN A 122 10.14 -11.89 9.16
C GLN A 122 10.78 -11.01 8.09
N ILE A 123 10.13 -9.89 7.73
CA ILE A 123 10.66 -8.97 6.71
C ILE A 123 11.81 -8.14 7.29
N LYS A 124 12.92 -8.09 6.55
CA LYS A 124 14.17 -7.41 6.92
C LYS A 124 14.51 -6.24 5.98
N CYS A 125 13.97 -6.22 4.77
CA CYS A 125 14.13 -5.12 3.83
C CYS A 125 12.93 -5.01 2.88
N ALA A 126 12.69 -3.82 2.31
CA ALA A 126 11.64 -3.63 1.34
C ALA A 126 11.99 -2.70 0.17
N ILE A 127 11.37 -2.94 -0.98
CA ILE A 127 11.41 -2.06 -2.14
C ILE A 127 9.97 -1.66 -2.50
N PHE A 128 9.72 -0.36 -2.59
CA PHE A 128 8.41 0.21 -2.90
C PHE A 128 8.46 0.97 -4.21
N LEU A 129 7.71 0.49 -5.20
CA LEU A 129 7.62 1.05 -6.53
C LEU A 129 6.30 1.82 -6.68
N ALA A 130 6.37 3.13 -6.95
CA ALA A 130 5.19 3.98 -7.19
C ALA A 130 4.09 3.85 -6.12
N GLY A 131 4.50 3.67 -4.87
CA GLY A 131 3.60 3.57 -3.72
C GLY A 131 3.05 4.92 -3.28
N ILE A 132 1.93 4.87 -2.56
CA ILE A 132 1.40 5.97 -1.76
C ILE A 132 1.46 5.57 -0.28
N PRO A 133 1.12 6.46 0.67
CA PRO A 133 1.22 6.15 2.10
C PRO A 133 0.53 4.82 2.50
N PRO A 134 0.93 4.18 3.61
CA PRO A 134 0.31 2.95 4.10
C PRO A 134 -1.16 3.16 4.48
N VAL A 135 -1.97 2.11 4.39
CA VAL A 135 -3.36 2.14 4.91
C VAL A 135 -3.40 1.93 6.42
N LYS A 136 -4.40 2.53 7.10
CA LYS A 136 -4.69 2.29 8.52
C LYS A 136 -5.96 1.47 8.72
N ALA A 137 -6.05 0.77 9.87
CA ALA A 137 -7.13 -0.17 10.16
C ALA A 137 -8.52 0.49 10.21
N GLU A 138 -8.64 1.69 10.79
CA GLU A 138 -9.96 2.33 10.95
C GLU A 138 -10.50 2.91 9.63
N ASN A 139 -9.68 3.65 8.86
CA ASN A 139 -10.04 4.28 7.58
C ASN A 139 -8.87 5.06 6.96
N GLY A 140 -8.73 5.18 5.64
CA GLY A 140 -7.71 6.08 5.04
C GLY A 140 -6.25 5.67 5.28
N PHE A 141 -5.35 6.65 5.44
CA PHE A 141 -3.90 6.42 5.35
C PHE A 141 -3.14 6.83 6.62
N ILE A 142 -1.93 6.30 6.77
CA ILE A 142 -0.94 6.65 7.80
C ILE A 142 -0.05 7.74 7.23
N PHE A 143 -0.07 8.93 7.84
CA PHE A 143 0.77 10.07 7.45
C PHE A 143 1.91 10.29 8.46
N ALA A 144 3.05 10.78 7.96
CA ALA A 144 4.25 10.98 8.77
C ALA A 144 4.12 12.14 9.78
N ASP A 145 3.20 13.07 9.57
CA ASP A 145 2.91 14.18 10.49
C ASP A 145 1.92 13.80 11.61
N GLU A 146 1.28 12.63 11.52
CA GLU A 146 0.30 12.15 12.51
C GLU A 146 0.91 11.16 13.51
N GLN A 147 2.05 10.54 13.18
CA GLN A 147 2.64 9.45 13.94
C GLN A 147 4.15 9.57 14.00
N GLU A 148 4.73 9.34 15.17
CA GLU A 148 6.19 9.23 15.32
C GLU A 148 6.73 7.89 14.77
N GLU A 149 5.84 6.90 14.61
CA GLU A 149 6.21 5.57 14.19
C GLU A 149 6.45 5.49 12.68
N MET A 150 7.72 5.50 12.31
CA MET A 150 8.19 5.28 10.95
C MET A 150 8.63 3.83 10.74
N ILE A 151 8.70 3.39 9.48
CA ILE A 151 9.31 2.11 9.11
C ILE A 151 10.80 2.16 9.50
N ASP A 152 11.22 1.26 10.40
CA ASP A 152 12.58 1.25 10.96
C ASP A 152 13.54 0.27 10.27
N LEU A 153 13.07 -0.46 9.24
CA LEU A 153 13.90 -1.38 8.44
C LEU A 153 14.42 -0.71 7.15
N PRO A 154 15.50 -1.23 6.52
CA PRO A 154 15.99 -0.73 5.24
C PRO A 154 14.94 -0.77 4.13
N THR A 155 14.56 0.40 3.60
CA THR A 155 13.65 0.52 2.46
C THR A 155 14.28 1.29 1.30
N VAL A 156 13.87 0.94 0.08
CA VAL A 156 14.12 1.75 -1.13
C VAL A 156 12.78 2.13 -1.73
N HIS A 157 12.55 3.44 -1.88
CA HIS A 157 11.36 3.98 -2.51
C HIS A 157 11.71 4.50 -3.90
N ILE A 158 11.10 3.93 -4.94
CA ILE A 158 11.32 4.30 -6.32
C ILE A 158 10.05 5.01 -6.80
N VAL A 159 10.20 6.30 -7.08
CA VAL A 159 9.11 7.13 -7.58
C VAL A 159 9.47 7.64 -8.97
N GLY A 160 8.51 7.61 -9.89
CA GLY A 160 8.73 8.12 -11.24
C GLY A 160 8.95 9.63 -11.22
N ALA A 161 9.78 10.16 -12.13
CA ALA A 161 10.00 11.61 -12.27
C ALA A 161 8.72 12.38 -12.65
N ASN A 162 7.86 11.73 -13.43
CA ASN A 162 6.50 12.19 -13.70
C ASN A 162 5.49 11.57 -12.74
N GLY A 163 5.94 10.90 -11.68
CA GLY A 163 5.11 10.34 -10.62
C GLY A 163 4.49 11.45 -9.78
N VAL A 164 3.56 11.08 -8.91
CA VAL A 164 2.69 12.05 -8.25
C VAL A 164 3.43 12.91 -7.22
N PHE A 165 4.54 12.43 -6.66
CA PHE A 165 5.29 13.17 -5.65
C PHE A 165 6.79 12.89 -5.73
N PRO A 166 7.66 13.88 -5.50
CA PRO A 166 8.94 13.63 -4.85
C PRO A 166 8.65 13.29 -3.38
N LEU A 167 9.14 12.15 -2.89
CA LEU A 167 9.27 11.91 -1.45
C LEU A 167 10.32 12.88 -0.88
#